data_AF-A0A651HCM2-F1
#
_entry.id   AF-A0A651HCM2-F1
#
_cell.length_a   1.000
_cell.length_b   1.000
_cell.length_c   1.000
_cell.angle_alpha   90.00
_cell.angle_beta   90.00
_cell.angle_gamma   90.00
#
_symmetry.space_group_name_H-M   'P 1'
#
loop_
_entity.id
_entity.type
_entity.pdbx_description
1 polymer ?
#
loop_
_entity_poly.entity_id
_entity_poly.type
_entity_poly.pdbx_seq_one_letter_code
_entity_poly.pdbx_strand_id
1 'polypeptide(L)'
;THVWGYAQALPHLFPDLERGLRETEFLVDQDESGHQDFRAALPIDVGTPHQFHAALDGQLGGILKVYREWRICGDDGWLKTLFPRVRDSLDYCQRNFDPDRTGTIVEPHHNTYDIEFWGPNGMITSYYLGALAALVEMAGAVGEPADNYRELLDRGRRAMHGELWGDGWFVQKVVWKGLRAADPVAFAKGSIGGSNRYSPEALELLEREGPRYQYGAGCLSDGILGEWLAWSCGLPPVLDADKTRRHLVSVYRHNYKPSLADHLCPQRWHFALPDEGGLLLCTWPAGGKPLLPFPYSDEVWTGIEYQVASHLIAVGRVEEGLAVVRTARVRYDGSRRNPFDEVECGHWYARALASYALLQAYSGIRYDAVENRLYLRPRIGGDFQCFFATGSGYGLAGVRGAKPFYEMIRGALPDPEIVFEPA
;
A
#
# COMPACT_ATOMS: atom_id res chain seq x y z
N THR A 1 5.39 -7.25 -7.85
CA THR A 1 4.42 -6.14 -7.88
C THR A 1 4.12 -5.59 -6.49
N HIS A 2 3.80 -6.40 -5.47
CA HIS A 2 3.37 -5.92 -4.14
C HIS A 2 4.41 -5.09 -3.35
N VAL A 3 5.69 -5.50 -3.27
CA VAL A 3 6.75 -4.74 -2.56
C VAL A 3 6.94 -3.36 -3.17
N TRP A 4 6.88 -3.29 -4.50
CA TRP A 4 7.04 -2.05 -5.27
C TRP A 4 5.92 -1.05 -5.04
N GLY A 5 4.78 -1.45 -4.45
CA GLY A 5 3.73 -0.52 -4.00
C GLY A 5 4.21 0.47 -2.95
N TYR A 6 5.29 0.15 -2.23
CA TYR A 6 5.90 1.02 -1.22
C TYR A 6 6.95 1.97 -1.79
N ALA A 7 7.53 1.66 -2.96
CA ALA A 7 8.68 2.38 -3.48
C ALA A 7 8.26 3.74 -4.07
N GLN A 8 8.31 4.80 -3.27
CA GLN A 8 7.98 6.16 -3.72
C GLN A 8 9.19 6.91 -4.28
N ALA A 9 10.43 6.42 -4.14
CA ALA A 9 11.60 7.10 -4.71
C ALA A 9 11.67 7.01 -6.24
N LEU A 10 11.40 5.81 -6.80
CA LEU A 10 11.55 5.53 -8.24
C LEU A 10 10.67 6.42 -9.16
N PRO A 11 9.36 6.61 -8.92
CA PRO A 11 8.53 7.45 -9.79
C PRO A 11 8.99 8.90 -9.88
N HIS A 12 9.66 9.43 -8.85
CA HIS A 12 10.08 10.83 -8.82
C HIS A 12 11.51 11.03 -9.32
N LEU A 13 12.42 10.09 -9.00
CA LEU A 13 13.83 10.21 -9.39
C LEU A 13 14.13 9.61 -10.77
N PHE A 14 13.40 8.55 -11.14
CA PHE A 14 13.58 7.81 -12.40
C PHE A 14 12.22 7.51 -13.06
N PRO A 15 11.42 8.54 -13.38
CA PRO A 15 10.05 8.38 -13.90
C PRO A 15 9.99 7.55 -15.19
N ASP A 16 10.99 7.66 -16.06
CA ASP A 16 11.04 6.88 -17.30
C ASP A 16 11.24 5.39 -17.03
N LEU A 17 12.08 5.05 -16.04
CA LEU A 17 12.27 3.67 -15.60
C LEU A 17 10.98 3.11 -14.97
N GLU A 18 10.33 3.90 -14.13
CA GLU A 18 9.07 3.50 -13.49
C GLU A 18 7.95 3.25 -14.52
N ARG A 19 7.88 4.05 -15.60
CA ARG A 19 6.96 3.79 -16.73
C ARG A 19 7.29 2.49 -17.45
N GLY A 20 8.58 2.19 -17.68
CA GLY A 20 9.00 0.91 -18.25
C GLY A 20 8.61 -0.30 -17.37
N LEU A 21 8.59 -0.13 -16.04
CA LEU A 21 8.09 -1.15 -15.13
C LEU A 21 6.57 -1.35 -15.26
N ARG A 22 5.79 -0.29 -15.51
CA ARG A 22 4.34 -0.41 -15.80
C ARG A 22 4.09 -1.09 -17.14
N GLU A 23 4.86 -0.76 -18.16
CA GLU A 23 4.77 -1.42 -19.46
C GLU A 23 5.05 -2.92 -19.33
N THR A 24 6.09 -3.30 -18.57
CA THR A 24 6.36 -4.72 -18.27
C THR A 24 5.17 -5.36 -17.52
N GLU A 25 4.69 -4.71 -16.46
CA GLU A 25 3.59 -5.20 -15.60
C GLU A 25 2.27 -5.44 -16.37
N PHE A 26 1.92 -4.59 -17.35
CA PHE A 26 0.63 -4.65 -18.05
C PHE A 26 0.69 -5.22 -19.49
N LEU A 27 1.84 -5.13 -20.16
CA LEU A 27 2.02 -5.60 -21.54
C LEU A 27 2.72 -6.97 -21.62
N VAL A 28 3.48 -7.36 -20.59
CA VAL A 28 4.23 -8.63 -20.58
C VAL A 28 3.74 -9.57 -19.48
N ASP A 29 3.69 -9.10 -18.23
CA ASP A 29 3.37 -9.92 -17.06
C ASP A 29 1.86 -10.09 -16.82
N GLN A 30 1.03 -9.59 -17.73
CA GLN A 30 -0.42 -9.73 -17.68
C GLN A 30 -0.91 -10.63 -18.81
N ASP A 31 -1.76 -11.62 -18.50
CA ASP A 31 -2.35 -12.50 -19.49
C ASP A 31 -3.61 -11.92 -20.17
N GLU A 32 -4.27 -12.71 -21.02
CA GLU A 32 -5.53 -12.32 -21.67
C GLU A 32 -6.73 -12.27 -20.69
N SER A 33 -6.64 -12.98 -19.57
CA SER A 33 -7.67 -12.98 -18.52
C SER A 33 -7.57 -11.76 -17.61
N GLY A 34 -6.48 -11.00 -17.68
CA GLY A 34 -6.17 -9.87 -16.81
C GLY A 34 -5.42 -10.26 -15.53
N HIS A 35 -5.03 -11.53 -15.37
CA HIS A 35 -4.17 -11.98 -14.28
C HIS A 35 -2.77 -11.38 -14.43
N GLN A 36 -2.19 -10.88 -13.34
CA GLN A 36 -0.81 -10.41 -13.31
C GLN A 36 0.07 -11.31 -12.45
N ASP A 37 1.18 -11.78 -13.02
CA ASP A 37 2.22 -12.40 -12.22
C ASP A 37 2.91 -11.36 -11.35
N PHE A 38 3.10 -11.67 -10.06
CA PHE A 38 3.71 -10.69 -9.17
C PHE A 38 5.24 -10.60 -9.30
N ARG A 39 5.87 -11.39 -10.18
CA ARG A 39 7.29 -11.28 -10.58
C ARG A 39 7.44 -11.52 -12.08
N ALA A 40 8.10 -10.59 -12.76
CA ALA A 40 8.53 -10.78 -14.14
C ALA A 40 9.51 -11.96 -14.26
N ALA A 41 9.39 -12.74 -15.33
CA ALA A 41 10.40 -13.72 -15.68
C ALA A 41 11.67 -13.03 -16.19
N LEU A 42 12.83 -13.65 -15.96
CA LEU A 42 14.08 -13.25 -16.59
C LEU A 42 14.68 -14.45 -17.33
N PRO A 43 14.95 -14.34 -18.65
CA PRO A 43 14.68 -13.20 -19.53
C PRO A 43 13.19 -12.86 -19.70
N ILE A 44 12.86 -11.57 -19.92
CA ILE A 44 11.48 -11.05 -19.97
C ILE A 44 10.65 -11.67 -21.10
N ASP A 45 11.28 -12.02 -22.21
CA ASP A 45 10.65 -12.61 -23.40
C ASP A 45 10.22 -14.07 -23.22
N VAL A 46 10.63 -14.72 -22.14
CA VAL A 46 10.18 -16.09 -21.81
C VAL A 46 8.73 -16.10 -21.32
N GLY A 47 8.23 -14.96 -20.83
CA GLY A 47 6.91 -14.84 -20.22
C GLY A 47 6.80 -15.62 -18.90
N THR A 48 5.67 -15.48 -18.23
CA THR A 48 5.38 -16.16 -16.97
C THR A 48 4.28 -17.21 -17.16
N PRO A 49 4.31 -18.32 -16.42
CA PRO A 49 3.36 -19.42 -16.63
C PRO A 49 1.94 -19.11 -16.13
N HIS A 50 1.72 -18.01 -15.38
CA HIS A 50 0.44 -17.63 -14.78
C HIS A 50 -0.23 -18.76 -13.96
N GLN A 51 0.59 -19.56 -13.27
CA GLN A 51 0.13 -20.73 -12.49
C GLN A 51 0.01 -20.46 -10.99
N PHE A 52 0.49 -19.29 -10.52
CA PHE A 52 0.51 -18.94 -9.11
C PHE A 52 -0.53 -17.85 -8.80
N HIS A 53 -0.78 -17.58 -7.52
CA HIS A 53 -1.78 -16.60 -7.11
C HIS A 53 -1.39 -15.17 -7.49
N ALA A 54 -2.35 -14.38 -7.98
CA ALA A 54 -2.18 -12.93 -8.08
C ALA A 54 -2.00 -12.32 -6.68
N ALA A 55 -0.92 -11.58 -6.47
CA ALA A 55 -0.76 -10.74 -5.28
C ALA A 55 -1.63 -9.50 -5.44
N LEU A 56 -2.78 -9.48 -4.75
CA LEU A 56 -3.88 -8.56 -5.05
C LEU A 56 -3.55 -7.10 -4.68
N ASP A 57 -2.79 -6.88 -3.61
CA ASP A 57 -2.18 -5.58 -3.29
C ASP A 57 -1.23 -5.10 -4.39
N GLY A 58 -0.46 -6.02 -4.99
CA GLY A 58 0.40 -5.75 -6.12
C GLY A 58 -0.37 -5.35 -7.36
N GLN A 59 -1.38 -6.12 -7.75
CA GLN A 59 -2.16 -5.91 -8.96
C GLN A 59 -3.04 -4.65 -8.88
N LEU A 60 -3.75 -4.44 -7.76
CA LEU A 60 -4.53 -3.22 -7.52
C LEU A 60 -3.61 -2.00 -7.35
N GLY A 61 -2.46 -2.19 -6.68
CA GLY A 61 -1.41 -1.17 -6.60
C GLY A 61 -0.84 -0.80 -7.98
N GLY A 62 -0.76 -1.77 -8.91
CA GLY A 62 -0.44 -1.56 -10.33
C GLY A 62 -1.26 -0.46 -10.96
N ILE A 63 -2.58 -0.50 -10.78
CA ILE A 63 -3.55 0.47 -11.33
C ILE A 63 -3.30 1.88 -10.75
N LEU A 64 -3.11 1.98 -9.43
CA LEU A 64 -2.78 3.24 -8.75
C LEU A 64 -1.46 3.85 -9.27
N LYS A 65 -0.45 3.01 -9.51
CA LYS A 65 0.84 3.46 -10.06
C LYS A 65 0.72 3.90 -11.52
N VAL A 66 -0.11 3.26 -12.35
CA VAL A 66 -0.35 3.76 -13.73
C VAL A 66 -0.95 5.17 -13.69
N TYR A 67 -1.94 5.41 -12.81
CA TYR A 67 -2.47 6.75 -12.60
C TYR A 67 -1.35 7.73 -12.18
N ARG A 68 -0.54 7.38 -11.17
CA ARG A 68 0.59 8.23 -10.72
C ARG A 68 1.54 8.57 -11.87
N GLU A 69 1.94 7.57 -12.64
CA GLU A 69 2.89 7.78 -13.74
C GLU A 69 2.31 8.65 -14.84
N TRP A 70 1.01 8.51 -15.16
CA TRP A 70 0.32 9.42 -16.07
C TRP A 70 0.31 10.85 -15.54
N ARG A 71 0.01 11.05 -14.24
CA ARG A 71 0.06 12.39 -13.62
C ARG A 71 1.48 12.98 -13.58
N ILE A 72 2.51 12.15 -13.51
CA ILE A 72 3.92 12.59 -13.51
C ILE A 72 4.41 12.93 -14.92
N CYS A 73 4.08 12.14 -15.94
CA CYS A 73 4.57 12.36 -17.30
C CYS A 73 3.68 13.29 -18.13
N GLY A 74 2.37 13.35 -17.85
CA GLY A 74 1.41 14.12 -18.64
C GLY A 74 1.10 13.54 -20.02
N ASP A 75 1.45 12.27 -20.27
CA ASP A 75 1.30 11.63 -21.60
C ASP A 75 -0.03 10.85 -21.70
N ASP A 76 -1.05 11.49 -22.27
CA ASP A 76 -2.34 10.86 -22.55
C ASP A 76 -2.26 9.73 -23.59
N GLY A 77 -1.27 9.76 -24.48
CA GLY A 77 -1.04 8.71 -25.47
C GLY A 77 -0.52 7.42 -24.82
N TRP A 78 0.40 7.57 -23.86
CA TRP A 78 0.86 6.48 -23.00
C TRP A 78 -0.30 5.88 -22.20
N LEU A 79 -1.12 6.73 -21.55
CA LEU A 79 -2.30 6.26 -20.82
C LEU A 79 -3.25 5.48 -21.73
N LYS A 80 -3.60 6.02 -22.92
CA LYS A 80 -4.49 5.35 -23.88
C LYS A 80 -3.98 3.99 -24.32
N THR A 81 -2.66 3.80 -24.40
CA THR A 81 -2.04 2.53 -24.77
C THR A 81 -2.22 1.48 -23.66
N LEU A 82 -2.03 1.86 -22.40
CA LEU A 82 -2.14 0.94 -21.26
C LEU A 82 -3.57 0.71 -20.78
N PHE A 83 -4.46 1.70 -20.93
CA PHE A 83 -5.79 1.70 -20.32
C PHE A 83 -6.61 0.42 -20.55
N PRO A 84 -6.66 -0.17 -21.76
CA PRO A 84 -7.37 -1.44 -21.97
C PRO A 84 -6.86 -2.56 -21.05
N ARG A 85 -5.54 -2.68 -20.87
CA ARG A 85 -4.92 -3.68 -19.99
C ARG A 85 -5.17 -3.38 -18.52
N VAL A 86 -5.17 -2.10 -18.14
CA VAL A 86 -5.52 -1.66 -16.78
C VAL A 86 -6.97 -2.04 -16.44
N ARG A 87 -7.89 -1.84 -17.39
CA ARG A 87 -9.29 -2.26 -17.25
C ARG A 87 -9.41 -3.77 -17.11
N ASP A 88 -8.76 -4.54 -17.98
CA ASP A 88 -8.79 -6.01 -17.92
C ASP A 88 -8.25 -6.54 -16.58
N SER A 89 -7.23 -5.88 -16.01
CA SER A 89 -6.66 -6.20 -14.70
C SER A 89 -7.66 -5.96 -13.56
N LEU A 90 -8.41 -4.86 -13.59
CA LEU A 90 -9.47 -4.63 -12.60
C LEU A 90 -10.63 -5.62 -12.78
N ASP A 91 -11.01 -5.92 -14.02
CA ASP A 91 -12.08 -6.87 -14.33
C ASP A 91 -11.72 -8.28 -13.85
N TYR A 92 -10.45 -8.69 -13.98
CA TYR A 92 -9.93 -9.91 -13.35
C TYR A 92 -10.15 -9.89 -11.84
N CYS A 93 -9.77 -8.79 -11.16
CA CYS A 93 -9.94 -8.68 -9.72
C CYS A 93 -11.41 -8.76 -9.29
N GLN A 94 -12.32 -8.11 -10.04
CA GLN A 94 -13.76 -8.16 -9.80
C GLN A 94 -14.32 -9.57 -9.96
N ARG A 95 -14.00 -10.24 -11.08
CA ARG A 95 -14.51 -11.59 -11.35
C ARG A 95 -14.07 -12.62 -10.30
N ASN A 96 -12.84 -12.51 -9.83
CA ASN A 96 -12.22 -13.52 -8.96
C ASN A 96 -12.35 -13.20 -7.47
N PHE A 97 -12.45 -11.93 -7.07
CA PHE A 97 -12.40 -11.57 -5.65
C PHE A 97 -13.54 -10.68 -5.11
N ASP A 98 -14.29 -10.00 -5.98
CA ASP A 98 -15.57 -9.35 -5.62
C ASP A 98 -16.69 -9.82 -6.59
N PRO A 99 -16.97 -11.14 -6.62
CA PRO A 99 -17.84 -11.75 -7.63
C PRO A 99 -19.26 -11.19 -7.69
N ASP A 100 -19.76 -10.70 -6.56
CA ASP A 100 -21.11 -10.17 -6.40
C ASP A 100 -21.14 -8.63 -6.45
N ARG A 101 -20.00 -8.00 -6.76
CA ARG A 101 -19.82 -6.55 -6.91
C ARG A 101 -20.34 -5.78 -5.68
N THR A 102 -19.92 -6.24 -4.52
CA THR A 102 -20.24 -5.66 -3.20
C THR A 102 -19.40 -4.42 -2.89
N GLY A 103 -18.28 -4.22 -3.60
CA GLY A 103 -17.31 -3.18 -3.32
C GLY A 103 -16.24 -3.61 -2.32
N THR A 104 -16.17 -4.90 -1.98
CA THR A 104 -15.18 -5.46 -1.06
C THR A 104 -14.61 -6.78 -1.59
N ILE A 105 -13.36 -7.06 -1.24
CA ILE A 105 -12.67 -8.30 -1.64
C ILE A 105 -13.04 -9.40 -0.65
N VAL A 106 -13.79 -10.42 -1.08
CA VAL A 106 -14.36 -11.44 -0.19
C VAL A 106 -13.74 -12.82 -0.37
N GLU A 107 -13.34 -13.18 -1.58
CA GLU A 107 -12.67 -14.46 -1.87
C GLU A 107 -11.23 -14.47 -1.32
N PRO A 108 -10.63 -15.65 -1.07
CA PRO A 108 -9.25 -15.75 -0.62
C PRO A 108 -8.30 -15.06 -1.60
N HIS A 109 -7.44 -14.19 -1.08
CA HIS A 109 -6.55 -13.38 -1.90
C HIS A 109 -5.16 -13.27 -1.28
N HIS A 110 -4.16 -13.54 -2.13
CA HIS A 110 -2.76 -13.47 -1.78
C HIS A 110 -2.30 -12.00 -1.67
N ASN A 111 -1.34 -11.73 -0.80
CA ASN A 111 -0.86 -10.38 -0.52
C ASN A 111 0.62 -10.39 -0.09
N THR A 112 1.19 -9.23 0.24
CA THR A 112 2.60 -9.07 0.63
C THR A 112 3.05 -9.92 1.83
N TYR A 113 2.12 -10.54 2.59
CA TYR A 113 2.45 -11.44 3.70
C TYR A 113 2.58 -12.91 3.27
N ASP A 114 2.71 -13.19 1.97
CA ASP A 114 2.93 -14.52 1.38
C ASP A 114 1.87 -15.57 1.77
N ILE A 115 0.67 -15.10 2.13
CA ILE A 115 -0.47 -15.90 2.57
C ILE A 115 -1.77 -15.31 2.04
N GLU A 116 -2.84 -16.09 2.07
CA GLU A 116 -4.18 -15.64 1.70
C GLU A 116 -4.93 -15.07 2.90
N PHE A 117 -5.45 -13.85 2.75
CA PHE A 117 -6.51 -13.38 3.63
C PHE A 117 -7.87 -13.84 3.12
N TRP A 118 -8.74 -14.17 4.06
CA TRP A 118 -10.09 -14.67 3.81
C TRP A 118 -11.13 -13.65 4.27
N GLY A 119 -12.00 -13.24 3.36
CA GLY A 119 -13.01 -12.22 3.62
C GLY A 119 -12.50 -10.77 3.54
N PRO A 120 -13.44 -9.81 3.63
CA PRO A 120 -13.14 -8.40 3.44
C PRO A 120 -12.31 -7.84 4.59
N ASN A 121 -11.35 -7.00 4.22
CA ASN A 121 -10.37 -6.46 5.15
C ASN A 121 -9.91 -5.07 4.74
N GLY A 122 -9.48 -4.26 5.71
CA GLY A 122 -9.13 -2.86 5.47
C GLY A 122 -8.01 -2.68 4.44
N MET A 123 -6.96 -3.49 4.55
CA MET A 123 -5.74 -3.37 3.74
C MET A 123 -6.07 -3.45 2.25
N ILE A 124 -6.66 -4.56 1.82
CA ILE A 124 -6.88 -4.83 0.40
C ILE A 124 -8.11 -4.10 -0.13
N THR A 125 -9.13 -3.89 0.71
CA THR A 125 -10.28 -3.07 0.31
C THR A 125 -9.84 -1.63 0.04
N SER A 126 -8.93 -1.04 0.84
CA SER A 126 -8.42 0.31 0.55
C SER A 126 -7.70 0.40 -0.80
N TYR A 127 -6.95 -0.63 -1.19
CA TYR A 127 -6.35 -0.72 -2.53
C TYR A 127 -7.42 -0.79 -3.62
N TYR A 128 -8.45 -1.59 -3.40
CA TYR A 128 -9.52 -1.79 -4.36
C TYR A 128 -10.29 -0.49 -4.61
N LEU A 129 -10.62 0.25 -3.56
CA LEU A 129 -11.27 1.55 -3.68
C LEU A 129 -10.35 2.60 -4.33
N GLY A 130 -9.06 2.60 -4.00
CA GLY A 130 -8.07 3.45 -4.66
C GLY A 130 -7.95 3.16 -6.16
N ALA A 131 -7.89 1.89 -6.54
CA ALA A 131 -7.86 1.48 -7.94
C ALA A 131 -9.14 1.87 -8.68
N LEU A 132 -10.32 1.73 -8.07
CA LEU A 132 -11.59 2.19 -8.64
C LEU A 132 -11.59 3.72 -8.85
N ALA A 133 -11.11 4.49 -7.87
CA ALA A 133 -11.01 5.95 -7.98
C ALA A 133 -10.03 6.37 -9.09
N ALA A 134 -8.87 5.73 -9.17
CA ALA A 134 -7.90 5.93 -10.24
C ALA A 134 -8.50 5.62 -11.63
N LEU A 135 -9.25 4.52 -11.73
CA LEU A 135 -9.86 4.09 -12.98
C LEU A 135 -10.94 5.08 -13.45
N VAL A 136 -11.70 5.67 -12.53
CA VAL A 136 -12.69 6.72 -12.86
C VAL A 136 -12.03 7.93 -13.52
N GLU A 137 -10.92 8.40 -12.97
CA GLU A 137 -10.17 9.53 -13.53
C GLU A 137 -9.56 9.18 -14.89
N MET A 138 -8.91 8.01 -15.00
CA MET A 138 -8.28 7.57 -16.24
C MET A 138 -9.31 7.31 -17.36
N ALA A 139 -10.46 6.70 -17.02
CA ALA A 139 -11.56 6.48 -17.96
C ALA A 139 -12.07 7.81 -18.53
N GLY A 140 -12.24 8.82 -17.67
CA GLY A 140 -12.60 10.18 -18.10
C GLY A 140 -11.59 10.78 -19.08
N ALA A 141 -10.29 10.62 -18.82
CA ALA A 141 -9.22 11.14 -19.68
C ALA A 141 -9.17 10.44 -21.06
N VAL A 142 -9.46 9.14 -21.13
CA VAL A 142 -9.48 8.40 -22.41
C VAL A 142 -10.83 8.42 -23.11
N GLY A 143 -11.87 8.98 -22.50
CA GLY A 143 -13.22 9.07 -23.05
C GLY A 143 -14.05 7.78 -22.92
N GLU A 144 -13.75 6.92 -21.94
CA GLU A 144 -14.51 5.71 -21.63
C GLU A 144 -15.51 5.92 -20.46
N PRO A 145 -16.62 5.17 -20.42
CA PRO A 145 -17.60 5.26 -19.35
C PRO A 145 -17.03 4.76 -18.01
N ALA A 146 -17.45 5.40 -16.91
CA ALA A 146 -16.93 5.11 -15.57
C ALA A 146 -17.99 4.93 -14.48
N ASP A 147 -19.28 4.95 -14.84
CA ASP A 147 -20.38 4.95 -13.85
C ASP A 147 -20.43 3.66 -13.02
N ASN A 148 -20.15 2.52 -13.66
CA ASN A 148 -20.03 1.24 -12.99
C ASN A 148 -18.92 1.21 -11.92
N TYR A 149 -17.82 1.95 -12.13
CA TYR A 149 -16.73 2.05 -11.17
C TYR A 149 -17.09 3.01 -10.03
N ARG A 150 -17.76 4.13 -10.32
CA ARG A 150 -18.27 5.07 -9.30
C ARG A 150 -19.26 4.41 -8.36
N GLU A 151 -20.25 3.70 -8.89
CA GLU A 151 -21.25 2.99 -8.09
C GLU A 151 -20.63 1.91 -7.18
N LEU A 152 -19.60 1.23 -7.68
CA LEU A 152 -18.91 0.18 -6.92
C LEU A 152 -17.99 0.78 -5.85
N LEU A 153 -17.31 1.89 -6.17
CA LEU A 153 -16.54 2.69 -5.22
C LEU A 153 -17.42 3.16 -4.05
N ASP A 154 -18.62 3.67 -4.33
CA ASP A 154 -19.55 4.14 -3.29
C ASP A 154 -20.07 3.00 -2.41
N ARG A 155 -20.34 1.83 -2.99
CA ARG A 155 -20.68 0.62 -2.22
C ARG A 155 -19.54 0.22 -1.30
N GLY A 156 -18.33 0.14 -1.84
CA GLY A 156 -17.14 -0.25 -1.10
C GLY A 156 -16.78 0.74 0.02
N ARG A 157 -16.93 2.05 -0.21
CA ARG A 157 -16.82 3.07 0.85
C ARG A 157 -17.80 2.82 2.00
N ARG A 158 -19.07 2.49 1.69
CA ARG A 158 -20.07 2.17 2.72
C ARG A 158 -19.67 0.93 3.52
N ALA A 159 -19.23 -0.13 2.86
CA ALA A 159 -18.78 -1.36 3.51
C ALA A 159 -17.52 -1.14 4.37
N MET A 160 -16.51 -0.45 3.84
CA MET A 160 -15.27 -0.10 4.54
C MET A 160 -15.55 0.70 5.82
N HIS A 161 -16.44 1.69 5.75
CA HIS A 161 -16.79 2.54 6.88
C HIS A 161 -17.80 1.92 7.86
N GLY A 162 -18.59 0.95 7.41
CA GLY A 162 -19.62 0.30 8.22
C GLY A 162 -19.15 -1.02 8.82
N GLU A 163 -18.83 -1.98 7.96
CA GLU A 163 -18.55 -3.37 8.35
C GLU A 163 -17.10 -3.61 8.79
N LEU A 164 -16.16 -2.84 8.23
CA LEU A 164 -14.72 -3.02 8.49
C LEU A 164 -14.16 -2.01 9.49
N TRP A 165 -15.00 -1.16 10.09
CA TRP A 165 -14.56 -0.16 11.06
C TRP A 165 -14.90 -0.59 12.49
N GLY A 166 -13.88 -0.83 13.33
CA GLY A 166 -14.04 -1.29 14.72
C GLY A 166 -12.96 -0.73 15.64
N ASP A 167 -13.33 -0.40 16.88
CA ASP A 167 -12.41 0.04 17.96
C ASP A 167 -11.48 1.24 17.67
N GLY A 168 -11.65 1.91 16.52
CA GLY A 168 -10.83 3.05 16.10
C GLY A 168 -9.86 2.74 14.95
N TRP A 169 -9.89 1.53 14.38
CA TRP A 169 -9.12 1.14 13.20
C TRP A 169 -9.97 0.29 12.23
N PHE A 170 -9.45 0.10 11.01
CA PHE A 170 -10.03 -0.85 10.07
C PHE A 170 -9.55 -2.27 10.36
N VAL A 171 -10.46 -3.24 10.29
CA VAL A 171 -10.24 -4.64 10.67
C VAL A 171 -10.45 -5.59 9.48
N GLN A 172 -10.17 -6.86 9.71
CA GLN A 172 -10.58 -7.96 8.84
C GLN A 172 -11.82 -8.65 9.40
N LYS A 173 -12.82 -8.85 8.53
CA LYS A 173 -13.94 -9.76 8.77
C LYS A 173 -13.61 -11.11 8.14
N VAL A 174 -13.19 -12.06 8.96
CA VAL A 174 -12.80 -13.40 8.48
C VAL A 174 -14.03 -14.14 7.97
N VAL A 175 -14.09 -14.39 6.66
CA VAL A 175 -15.17 -15.12 5.98
C VAL A 175 -14.56 -16.22 5.13
N TRP A 176 -15.01 -17.46 5.33
CA TRP A 176 -14.49 -18.64 4.62
C TRP A 176 -15.57 -19.65 4.23
N LYS A 177 -16.83 -19.38 4.60
CA LYS A 177 -17.99 -20.20 4.25
C LYS A 177 -18.88 -19.45 3.26
N GLY A 178 -19.50 -20.18 2.35
CA GLY A 178 -20.41 -19.61 1.35
C GLY A 178 -19.69 -18.80 0.26
N LEU A 179 -18.38 -18.94 0.15
CA LEU A 179 -17.56 -18.37 -0.92
C LEU A 179 -17.60 -19.28 -2.16
N ARG A 180 -17.19 -18.75 -3.32
CA ARG A 180 -16.98 -19.54 -4.53
C ARG A 180 -15.76 -20.44 -4.39
N ALA A 181 -14.72 -19.98 -3.69
CA ALA A 181 -13.57 -20.80 -3.34
C ALA A 181 -13.98 -22.01 -2.49
N ALA A 182 -13.23 -23.11 -2.65
CA ALA A 182 -13.48 -24.33 -1.90
C ALA A 182 -13.32 -24.11 -0.39
N ASP A 183 -14.19 -24.75 0.39
CA ASP A 183 -14.15 -24.68 1.85
C ASP A 183 -12.79 -25.22 2.37
N PRO A 184 -12.00 -24.40 3.08
CA PRO A 184 -10.68 -24.79 3.57
C PRO A 184 -10.74 -25.95 4.59
N VAL A 185 -11.84 -26.12 5.34
CA VAL A 185 -12.06 -27.26 6.22
C VAL A 185 -12.31 -28.53 5.41
N ALA A 186 -13.11 -28.45 4.36
CA ALA A 186 -13.37 -29.59 3.48
C ALA A 186 -12.07 -30.05 2.79
N PHE A 187 -11.26 -29.10 2.31
CA PHE A 187 -9.94 -29.37 1.74
C PHE A 187 -8.98 -30.02 2.75
N ALA A 188 -8.91 -29.49 3.97
CA ALA A 188 -8.06 -30.02 5.03
C ALA A 188 -8.45 -31.45 5.43
N LYS A 189 -9.75 -31.76 5.49
CA LYS A 189 -10.27 -33.12 5.77
C LYS A 189 -10.03 -34.10 4.62
N GLY A 190 -10.06 -33.62 3.37
CA GLY A 190 -9.82 -34.42 2.16
C GLY A 190 -8.34 -34.71 1.85
N SER A 191 -7.40 -34.07 2.56
CA SER A 191 -5.95 -34.24 2.39
C SER A 191 -5.46 -35.58 2.95
N ILE A 192 -5.75 -36.67 2.23
CA ILE A 192 -5.35 -38.04 2.59
C ILE A 192 -4.01 -38.37 1.90
N GLY A 193 -2.90 -37.94 2.50
CA GLY A 193 -1.54 -38.36 2.13
C GLY A 193 -0.51 -37.23 2.07
N GLY A 194 0.66 -37.42 2.71
CA GLY A 194 1.81 -36.50 2.65
C GLY A 194 2.03 -35.60 3.88
N SER A 195 3.02 -34.71 3.80
CA SER A 195 3.44 -33.74 4.84
C SER A 195 2.39 -32.68 5.23
N ASN A 196 1.22 -32.68 4.57
CA ASN A 196 0.12 -31.74 4.76
C ASN A 196 -1.06 -32.31 5.58
N ARG A 197 -0.88 -33.42 6.30
CA ARG A 197 -1.93 -33.96 7.17
C ARG A 197 -2.18 -33.00 8.34
N TYR A 198 -3.39 -32.48 8.46
CA TYR A 198 -3.80 -31.70 9.63
C TYR A 198 -3.94 -32.63 10.83
N SER A 199 -3.41 -32.23 11.99
CA SER A 199 -3.68 -32.91 13.26
C SER A 199 -5.14 -32.70 13.67
N PRO A 200 -5.71 -33.58 14.53
CA PRO A 200 -7.05 -33.39 15.07
C PRO A 200 -7.24 -32.00 15.71
N GLU A 201 -6.26 -31.53 16.47
CA GLU A 201 -6.26 -30.22 17.13
C GLU A 201 -6.25 -29.08 16.11
N ALA A 202 -5.51 -29.24 15.01
CA ALA A 202 -5.46 -28.25 13.94
C ALA A 202 -6.75 -28.19 13.13
N LEU A 203 -7.49 -29.29 12.99
CA LEU A 203 -8.82 -29.32 12.38
C LEU A 203 -9.86 -28.65 13.28
N GLU A 204 -9.86 -28.95 14.58
CA GLU A 204 -10.74 -28.30 15.55
C GLU A 204 -10.52 -26.79 15.57
N LEU A 205 -9.25 -26.36 15.53
CA LEU A 205 -8.90 -24.94 15.45
C LEU A 205 -9.41 -24.30 14.16
N LEU A 206 -9.22 -24.94 13.02
CA LEU A 206 -9.69 -24.47 11.71
C LEU A 206 -11.22 -24.33 11.68
N GLU A 207 -11.95 -25.27 12.27
CA GLU A 207 -13.42 -25.19 12.38
C GLU A 207 -13.89 -24.05 13.29
N ARG A 208 -13.14 -23.77 14.36
CA ARG A 208 -13.46 -22.75 15.36
C ARG A 208 -13.11 -21.33 14.91
N GLU A 209 -11.90 -21.13 14.41
CA GLU A 209 -11.34 -19.79 14.10
C GLU A 209 -11.34 -19.48 12.59
N GLY A 210 -11.56 -20.50 11.75
CA GLY A 210 -11.39 -20.38 10.29
C GLY A 210 -9.94 -20.60 9.87
N PRO A 211 -9.62 -20.26 8.60
CA PRO A 211 -8.27 -20.35 8.04
C PRO A 211 -7.21 -19.77 8.96
N ARG A 212 -6.02 -20.40 8.97
CA ARG A 212 -4.87 -19.89 9.71
C ARG A 212 -4.41 -18.56 9.10
N TYR A 213 -3.57 -17.84 9.82
CA TYR A 213 -2.83 -16.68 9.31
C TYR A 213 -3.70 -15.46 8.98
N GLN A 214 -4.78 -15.27 9.74
CA GLN A 214 -5.64 -14.09 9.63
C GLN A 214 -5.27 -13.09 10.74
N TYR A 215 -5.69 -11.84 10.61
CA TYR A 215 -5.54 -10.84 11.68
C TYR A 215 -6.85 -10.46 12.37
N GLY A 216 -8.00 -10.69 11.73
CA GLY A 216 -9.31 -10.43 12.33
C GLY A 216 -9.43 -9.00 12.88
N ALA A 217 -9.74 -8.89 14.18
CA ALA A 217 -9.88 -7.59 14.87
C ALA A 217 -8.54 -6.85 15.15
N GLY A 218 -7.40 -7.40 14.71
CA GLY A 218 -6.08 -6.82 14.92
C GLY A 218 -5.94 -5.42 14.33
N CYS A 219 -5.21 -4.55 15.03
CA CYS A 219 -4.77 -3.25 14.53
C CYS A 219 -3.54 -3.47 13.63
N LEU A 220 -3.78 -3.57 12.32
CA LEU A 220 -2.75 -3.79 11.30
C LEU A 220 -2.11 -2.45 10.88
N SER A 221 -0.77 -2.37 10.91
CA SER A 221 -0.02 -1.13 10.65
C SER A 221 -0.20 -0.60 9.23
N ASP A 222 -0.20 -1.49 8.23
CA ASP A 222 -0.49 -1.18 6.83
C ASP A 222 -1.98 -1.45 6.48
N GLY A 223 -2.87 -1.42 7.49
CA GLY A 223 -4.28 -1.77 7.37
C GLY A 223 -5.13 -0.87 6.46
N ILE A 224 -4.57 0.24 5.97
CA ILE A 224 -5.16 1.10 4.92
C ILE A 224 -4.11 1.51 3.88
N LEU A 225 -3.20 0.62 3.54
CA LEU A 225 -2.07 0.92 2.65
C LEU A 225 -2.50 1.46 1.27
N GLY A 226 -3.64 1.01 0.75
CA GLY A 226 -4.18 1.55 -0.50
C GLY A 226 -4.61 3.02 -0.42
N GLU A 227 -5.09 3.47 0.75
CA GLU A 227 -5.37 4.90 1.00
C GLU A 227 -4.07 5.71 1.00
N TRP A 228 -3.00 5.18 1.61
CA TRP A 228 -1.68 5.82 1.57
C TRP A 228 -1.12 5.90 0.15
N LEU A 229 -1.25 4.82 -0.62
CA LEU A 229 -0.77 4.82 -2.01
C LEU A 229 -1.60 5.79 -2.87
N ALA A 230 -2.92 5.82 -2.71
CA ALA A 230 -3.78 6.78 -3.39
C ALA A 230 -3.37 8.23 -3.07
N TRP A 231 -3.11 8.55 -1.80
CA TRP A 231 -2.58 9.85 -1.39
C TRP A 231 -1.21 10.14 -2.03
N SER A 232 -0.30 9.17 -2.06
CA SER A 232 1.04 9.32 -2.67
C SER A 232 0.93 9.57 -4.18
N CYS A 233 -0.03 8.91 -4.85
CA CYS A 233 -0.36 9.12 -6.25
C CYS A 233 -1.05 10.47 -6.52
N GLY A 234 -1.48 11.20 -5.48
CA GLY A 234 -2.15 12.49 -5.59
C GLY A 234 -3.65 12.41 -5.87
N LEU A 235 -4.28 11.25 -5.64
CA LEU A 235 -5.73 11.11 -5.69
C LEU A 235 -6.41 11.83 -4.52
N PRO A 236 -7.65 12.29 -4.69
CA PRO A 236 -8.48 12.70 -3.57
C PRO A 236 -8.66 11.56 -2.56
N PRO A 237 -8.88 11.86 -1.26
CA PRO A 237 -9.11 10.84 -0.24
C PRO A 237 -10.21 9.86 -0.63
N VAL A 238 -9.91 8.58 -0.50
CA VAL A 238 -10.86 7.52 -0.85
C VAL A 238 -11.70 7.16 0.36
N LEU A 239 -11.08 7.17 1.54
CA LEU A 239 -11.72 6.93 2.82
C LEU A 239 -12.11 8.24 3.54
N ASP A 240 -12.93 8.11 4.57
CA ASP A 240 -13.28 9.22 5.45
C ASP A 240 -12.04 9.72 6.21
N ALA A 241 -11.77 11.03 6.12
CA ALA A 241 -10.56 11.63 6.66
C ALA A 241 -10.41 11.47 8.19
N ASP A 242 -11.51 11.51 8.95
CA ASP A 242 -11.45 11.31 10.40
C ASP A 242 -11.14 9.85 10.73
N LYS A 243 -11.76 8.89 10.04
CA LYS A 243 -11.48 7.47 10.22
C LYS A 243 -10.06 7.11 9.82
N THR A 244 -9.55 7.63 8.70
CA THR A 244 -8.14 7.48 8.30
C THR A 244 -7.20 7.98 9.38
N ARG A 245 -7.41 9.20 9.88
CA ARG A 245 -6.62 9.78 10.98
C ARG A 245 -6.70 8.94 12.25
N ARG A 246 -7.89 8.48 12.64
CA ARG A 246 -8.10 7.65 13.84
C ARG A 246 -7.44 6.28 13.72
N HIS A 247 -7.48 5.67 12.55
CA HIS A 247 -6.78 4.41 12.28
C HIS A 247 -5.28 4.59 12.50
N LEU A 248 -4.67 5.61 11.88
CA LEU A 248 -3.22 5.86 12.00
C LEU A 248 -2.80 6.19 13.44
N VAL A 249 -3.61 6.97 14.16
CA VAL A 249 -3.37 7.25 15.59
C VAL A 249 -3.48 5.98 16.43
N SER A 250 -4.38 5.07 16.10
CA SER A 250 -4.50 3.77 16.78
C SER A 250 -3.30 2.87 16.47
N VAL A 251 -2.85 2.82 15.22
CA VAL A 251 -1.61 2.13 14.81
C VAL A 251 -0.43 2.66 15.61
N TYR A 252 -0.22 3.98 15.66
CA TYR A 252 0.83 4.55 16.50
C TYR A 252 0.66 4.16 17.97
N ARG A 253 -0.53 4.34 18.55
CA ARG A 253 -0.77 4.06 19.97
C ARG A 253 -0.49 2.61 20.36
N HIS A 254 -0.87 1.65 19.51
CA HIS A 254 -0.89 0.24 19.87
C HIS A 254 0.32 -0.53 19.32
N ASN A 255 0.78 -0.18 18.13
CA ASN A 255 1.83 -0.91 17.41
C ASN A 255 3.22 -0.30 17.62
N TYR A 256 3.33 1.00 17.91
CA TYR A 256 4.63 1.61 18.22
C TYR A 256 5.11 1.18 19.60
N LYS A 257 6.36 0.73 19.67
CA LYS A 257 7.05 0.36 20.90
C LYS A 257 8.36 1.15 20.97
N PRO A 258 8.58 1.97 22.02
CA PRO A 258 9.86 2.64 22.20
C PRO A 258 10.99 1.65 22.54
N SER A 259 10.65 0.46 23.04
CA SER A 259 11.56 -0.66 23.25
C SER A 259 10.80 -1.98 23.05
N LEU A 260 11.47 -2.98 22.49
CA LEU A 260 10.96 -4.33 22.24
C LEU A 260 11.38 -5.34 23.32
N ALA A 261 11.86 -4.87 24.48
CA ALA A 261 12.41 -5.75 25.53
C ALA A 261 11.39 -6.78 26.03
N ASP A 262 10.12 -6.37 26.08
CA ASP A 262 8.98 -7.20 26.52
C ASP A 262 8.19 -7.79 25.33
N HIS A 263 8.73 -7.72 24.10
CA HIS A 263 8.07 -8.22 22.90
C HIS A 263 8.79 -9.44 22.32
N LEU A 264 8.09 -10.56 22.23
CA LEU A 264 8.62 -11.79 21.65
C LEU A 264 8.33 -11.83 20.15
N CYS A 265 9.39 -11.85 19.34
CA CYS A 265 9.30 -12.08 17.90
C CYS A 265 9.76 -13.52 17.59
N PRO A 266 8.84 -14.45 17.21
CA PRO A 266 9.18 -15.85 16.96
C PRO A 266 9.91 -16.08 15.62
N GLN A 267 10.00 -15.06 14.76
CA GLN A 267 10.59 -15.15 13.42
C GLN A 267 11.86 -14.31 13.31
N ARG A 268 11.85 -13.22 12.53
CA ARG A 268 13.04 -12.45 12.17
C ARG A 268 13.31 -11.36 13.21
N TRP A 269 13.55 -11.78 14.44
CA TRP A 269 13.86 -10.92 15.59
C TRP A 269 15.09 -10.01 15.37
N HIS A 270 15.98 -10.34 14.44
CA HIS A 270 17.17 -9.54 14.15
C HIS A 270 16.87 -8.21 13.42
N PHE A 271 15.65 -8.03 12.87
CA PHE A 271 15.23 -6.75 12.27
C PHE A 271 15.17 -5.61 13.30
N ALA A 272 14.84 -5.93 14.54
CA ALA A 272 14.90 -5.00 15.67
C ALA A 272 15.21 -5.77 16.97
N LEU A 273 16.32 -5.43 17.62
CA LEU A 273 16.79 -6.08 18.84
C LEU A 273 15.92 -5.70 20.05
N PRO A 274 15.94 -6.48 21.15
CA PRO A 274 15.10 -6.20 22.32
C PRO A 274 15.29 -4.81 22.93
N ASP A 275 16.50 -4.27 22.92
CA ASP A 275 16.79 -2.92 23.44
C ASP A 275 16.48 -1.79 22.45
N GLU A 276 15.96 -2.12 21.26
CA GLU A 276 15.56 -1.18 20.22
C GLU A 276 14.04 -1.01 20.19
N GLY A 277 13.59 0.12 19.64
CA GLY A 277 12.16 0.35 19.37
C GLY A 277 11.76 -0.04 17.96
N GLY A 278 10.46 -0.06 17.70
CA GLY A 278 9.91 -0.29 16.37
C GLY A 278 8.40 -0.18 16.29
N LEU A 279 7.88 -0.24 15.07
CA LEU A 279 6.44 -0.36 14.81
C LEU A 279 6.11 -1.81 14.45
N LEU A 280 5.38 -2.49 15.32
CA LEU A 280 4.94 -3.87 15.07
C LEU A 280 3.95 -3.93 13.90
N LEU A 281 3.94 -5.03 13.14
CA LEU A 281 3.01 -5.17 12.02
C LEU A 281 1.56 -5.24 12.47
N CYS A 282 1.25 -5.99 13.53
CA CYS A 282 -0.11 -6.06 14.05
C CYS A 282 -0.16 -6.28 15.56
N THR A 283 -1.12 -5.64 16.23
CA THR A 283 -1.41 -5.88 17.64
C THR A 283 -2.90 -6.07 17.88
N TRP A 284 -3.29 -6.66 19.01
CA TRP A 284 -4.69 -6.93 19.36
C TRP A 284 -5.06 -6.25 20.69
N PRO A 285 -5.13 -4.91 20.73
CA PRO A 285 -5.37 -4.18 21.96
C PRO A 285 -6.77 -4.42 22.56
N ALA A 286 -7.75 -4.78 21.73
CA ALA A 286 -9.09 -5.18 22.17
C ALA A 286 -9.20 -6.69 22.50
N GLY A 287 -8.08 -7.43 22.48
CA GLY A 287 -8.07 -8.89 22.53
C GLY A 287 -8.43 -9.52 21.18
N GLY A 288 -8.67 -10.84 21.20
CA GLY A 288 -9.03 -11.58 19.98
C GLY A 288 -7.87 -11.89 19.04
N LYS A 289 -6.61 -11.91 19.53
CA LYS A 289 -5.47 -12.45 18.77
C LYS A 289 -5.77 -13.90 18.42
N PRO A 290 -5.85 -14.28 17.12
CA PRO A 290 -6.00 -15.68 16.73
C PRO A 290 -4.89 -16.52 17.32
N LEU A 291 -5.12 -17.82 17.55
CA LEU A 291 -4.04 -18.69 18.03
C LEU A 291 -2.91 -18.82 17.01
N LEU A 292 -3.25 -18.71 15.72
CA LEU A 292 -2.32 -18.72 14.59
C LEU A 292 -2.52 -17.44 13.76
N PRO A 293 -2.05 -16.27 14.24
CA PRO A 293 -2.14 -15.02 13.49
C PRO A 293 -1.24 -15.09 12.26
N PHE A 294 -1.36 -14.12 11.34
CA PHE A 294 -0.46 -14.08 10.19
C PHE A 294 1.02 -14.07 10.63
N PRO A 295 1.92 -14.73 9.88
CA PRO A 295 3.20 -15.16 10.41
C PRO A 295 4.09 -14.00 10.86
N TYR A 296 3.99 -12.87 10.15
CA TYR A 296 4.85 -11.70 10.34
C TYR A 296 4.30 -10.67 11.33
N SER A 297 3.17 -10.95 12.00
CA SER A 297 2.48 -9.98 12.87
C SER A 297 3.34 -9.37 13.97
N ASP A 298 4.29 -10.15 14.49
CA ASP A 298 5.18 -9.74 15.58
C ASP A 298 6.51 -9.13 15.07
N GLU A 299 6.70 -8.91 13.76
CA GLU A 299 7.90 -8.31 13.17
C GLU A 299 7.83 -6.77 13.05
N VAL A 300 8.95 -6.16 12.68
CA VAL A 300 9.09 -4.73 12.38
C VAL A 300 9.72 -4.57 11.00
N TRP A 301 9.04 -3.88 10.09
CA TRP A 301 9.50 -3.66 8.71
C TRP A 301 9.67 -2.16 8.44
N THR A 302 10.87 -1.77 8.03
CA THR A 302 11.24 -0.35 7.80
C THR A 302 10.39 0.31 6.71
N GLY A 303 10.03 -0.43 5.67
CA GLY A 303 9.13 0.08 4.64
C GLY A 303 7.75 0.47 5.18
N ILE A 304 7.19 -0.35 6.08
CA ILE A 304 5.90 -0.06 6.74
C ILE A 304 6.06 1.07 7.77
N GLU A 305 7.17 1.14 8.50
CA GLU A 305 7.46 2.26 9.40
C GLU A 305 7.48 3.61 8.66
N TYR A 306 8.19 3.70 7.53
CA TYR A 306 8.22 4.92 6.72
C TYR A 306 6.86 5.24 6.08
N GLN A 307 6.13 4.20 5.66
CA GLN A 307 4.78 4.35 5.16
C GLN A 307 3.84 4.94 6.22
N VAL A 308 3.77 4.33 7.41
CA VAL A 308 2.93 4.81 8.51
C VAL A 308 3.37 6.20 8.96
N ALA A 309 4.67 6.46 9.07
CA ALA A 309 5.19 7.76 9.45
C ALA A 309 4.79 8.87 8.46
N SER A 310 4.99 8.64 7.16
CA SER A 310 4.58 9.60 6.13
C SER A 310 3.06 9.81 6.12
N HIS A 311 2.27 8.75 6.32
CA HIS A 311 0.81 8.86 6.38
C HIS A 311 0.35 9.64 7.62
N LEU A 312 0.95 9.41 8.79
CA LEU A 312 0.71 10.17 10.02
C LEU A 312 0.97 11.66 9.80
N ILE A 313 2.13 12.01 9.24
CA ILE A 313 2.48 13.41 8.91
C ILE A 313 1.46 14.00 7.94
N ALA A 314 1.08 13.26 6.89
CA ALA A 314 0.11 13.71 5.90
C ALA A 314 -1.27 14.05 6.51
N VAL A 315 -1.68 13.39 7.59
CA VAL A 315 -2.92 13.68 8.34
C VAL A 315 -2.70 14.62 9.55
N GLY A 316 -1.54 15.27 9.64
CA GLY A 316 -1.25 16.29 10.66
C GLY A 316 -0.67 15.76 11.98
N ARG A 317 -0.28 14.47 12.05
CA ARG A 317 0.34 13.82 13.22
C ARG A 317 1.87 13.79 13.07
N VAL A 318 2.45 14.99 13.01
CA VAL A 318 3.87 15.20 12.67
C VAL A 318 4.80 14.57 13.69
N GLU A 319 4.57 14.83 14.98
CA GLU A 319 5.43 14.33 16.06
C GLU A 319 5.39 12.80 16.16
N GLU A 320 4.21 12.19 15.98
CA GLU A 320 4.08 10.73 15.94
C GLU A 320 4.85 10.12 14.77
N GLY A 321 4.74 10.72 13.57
CA GLY A 321 5.50 10.29 12.41
C GLY A 321 7.01 10.42 12.61
N LEU A 322 7.47 11.52 13.21
CA LEU A 322 8.89 11.71 13.56
C LEU A 322 9.39 10.69 14.57
N ALA A 323 8.58 10.34 15.58
CA ALA A 323 8.96 9.34 16.56
C ALA A 323 9.23 7.98 15.91
N VAL A 324 8.38 7.56 14.96
CA VAL A 324 8.58 6.34 14.18
C VAL A 324 9.85 6.42 13.33
N VAL A 325 10.06 7.53 12.60
CA VAL A 325 11.26 7.71 11.77
C VAL A 325 12.54 7.68 12.61
N ARG A 326 12.59 8.45 13.71
CA ARG A 326 13.76 8.49 14.61
C ARG A 326 14.07 7.11 15.15
N THR A 327 13.06 6.36 15.56
CA THR A 327 13.21 4.99 16.06
C THR A 327 13.78 4.06 15.00
N ALA A 328 13.25 4.11 13.78
CA ALA A 328 13.80 3.35 12.66
C ALA A 328 15.26 3.76 12.38
N ARG A 329 15.59 5.06 12.34
CA ARG A 329 16.94 5.56 12.04
C ARG A 329 17.97 5.22 13.10
N VAL A 330 17.59 5.18 14.38
CA VAL A 330 18.49 4.78 15.48
C VAL A 330 18.97 3.34 15.33
N ARG A 331 18.13 2.43 14.79
CA ARG A 331 18.55 1.04 14.51
C ARG A 331 19.63 0.93 13.44
N TYR A 332 19.82 1.98 12.63
CA TYR A 332 20.73 2.06 11.48
C TYR A 332 21.69 3.26 11.62
N ASP A 333 22.22 3.49 12.83
CA ASP A 333 23.16 4.58 13.13
C ASP A 333 24.61 4.32 12.70
N GLY A 334 24.91 3.12 12.18
CA GLY A 334 26.24 2.69 11.78
C GLY A 334 27.02 1.91 12.85
N SER A 335 26.53 1.86 14.10
CA SER A 335 27.17 1.10 15.17
C SER A 335 26.84 -0.39 15.10
N ARG A 336 25.56 -0.72 14.84
CA ARG A 336 25.06 -2.10 14.75
C ARG A 336 24.67 -2.51 13.34
N ARG A 337 24.14 -1.57 12.55
CA ARG A 337 23.68 -1.81 11.17
C ARG A 337 24.11 -0.66 10.26
N ASN A 338 24.33 -0.97 9.00
CA ASN A 338 24.72 -0.01 7.99
C ASN A 338 23.58 1.02 7.75
N PRO A 339 23.84 2.34 7.79
CA PRO A 339 22.83 3.38 7.59
C PRO A 339 22.08 3.36 6.25
N PHE A 340 22.61 2.63 5.26
CA PHE A 340 22.09 2.54 3.89
C PHE A 340 21.62 1.13 3.52
N ASP A 341 21.29 0.32 4.53
CA ASP A 341 20.94 -1.08 4.36
C ASP A 341 19.84 -1.47 5.35
N GLU A 342 18.67 -0.83 5.21
CA GLU A 342 17.48 -1.26 5.93
C GLU A 342 17.10 -2.70 5.54
N VAL A 343 17.33 -3.63 6.46
CA VAL A 343 17.09 -5.05 6.25
C VAL A 343 15.59 -5.35 6.36
N GLU A 344 15.07 -6.06 5.36
CA GLU A 344 13.72 -6.64 5.36
C GLU A 344 13.73 -7.85 4.41
N CYS A 345 13.48 -9.06 4.92
CA CYS A 345 13.68 -10.34 4.19
C CYS A 345 15.09 -10.56 3.59
N GLY A 346 16.00 -9.60 3.72
CA GLY A 346 17.34 -9.55 3.13
C GLY A 346 17.91 -8.12 3.19
N HIS A 347 19.11 -7.94 2.65
CA HIS A 347 19.81 -6.65 2.56
C HIS A 347 19.34 -5.83 1.34
N TRP A 348 19.44 -4.50 1.41
CA TRP A 348 19.06 -3.55 0.35
C TRP A 348 17.63 -3.74 -0.18
N TYR A 349 16.67 -3.93 0.73
CA TYR A 349 15.31 -4.26 0.36
C TYR A 349 14.52 -3.05 -0.15
N ALA A 350 13.79 -3.22 -1.25
CA ALA A 350 13.15 -2.11 -1.98
C ALA A 350 12.06 -1.38 -1.16
N ARG A 351 11.46 -2.02 -0.15
CA ARG A 351 10.34 -1.41 0.60
C ARG A 351 10.75 -0.14 1.36
N ALA A 352 12.01 -0.03 1.78
CA ALA A 352 12.52 1.16 2.47
C ALA A 352 12.53 2.43 1.59
N LEU A 353 12.36 2.29 0.26
CA LEU A 353 12.12 3.42 -0.65
C LEU A 353 10.81 4.16 -0.37
N ALA A 354 9.94 3.64 0.52
CA ALA A 354 8.83 4.38 1.11
C ALA A 354 9.27 5.65 1.86
N SER A 355 10.52 5.72 2.32
CA SER A 355 11.10 6.90 2.96
C SER A 355 11.00 8.18 2.12
N TYR A 356 10.98 8.08 0.79
CA TYR A 356 10.81 9.25 -0.09
C TYR A 356 9.46 9.96 0.14
N ALA A 357 8.42 9.21 0.53
CA ALA A 357 7.09 9.77 0.83
C ALA A 357 7.11 10.79 1.98
N LEU A 358 8.14 10.77 2.84
CA LEU A 358 8.32 11.75 3.89
C LEU A 358 8.51 13.16 3.32
N LEU A 359 9.21 13.32 2.19
CA LEU A 359 9.41 14.63 1.55
C LEU A 359 8.06 15.24 1.16
N GLN A 360 7.19 14.46 0.51
CA GLN A 360 5.84 14.87 0.14
C GLN A 360 4.95 15.08 1.37
N ALA A 361 5.04 14.23 2.39
CA ALA A 361 4.24 14.37 3.60
C ALA A 361 4.54 15.69 4.35
N TYR A 362 5.82 16.07 4.44
CA TYR A 362 6.23 17.31 5.12
C TYR A 362 5.89 18.56 4.33
N SER A 363 6.26 18.56 3.06
CA SER A 363 6.23 19.77 2.23
C SER A 363 4.90 19.97 1.52
N GLY A 364 4.14 18.89 1.30
CA GLY A 364 3.00 18.85 0.39
C GLY A 364 3.39 19.13 -1.06
N ILE A 365 4.68 19.10 -1.41
CA ILE A 365 5.15 19.39 -2.76
C ILE A 365 4.83 18.22 -3.66
N ARG A 366 4.07 18.50 -4.72
CA ARG A 366 3.75 17.55 -5.79
C ARG A 366 3.51 18.32 -7.07
N TYR A 367 4.17 17.93 -8.15
CA TYR A 367 3.88 18.45 -9.48
C TYR A 367 2.97 17.49 -10.24
N ASP A 368 1.95 18.04 -10.89
CA ASP A 368 0.99 17.32 -11.72
C ASP A 368 1.10 17.82 -13.17
N ALA A 369 1.64 16.98 -14.04
CA ALA A 369 1.94 17.35 -15.42
C ALA A 369 0.69 17.44 -16.31
N VAL A 370 -0.38 16.72 -15.96
CA VAL A 370 -1.65 16.74 -16.71
C VAL A 370 -2.37 18.07 -16.48
N GLU A 371 -2.42 18.53 -15.23
CA GLU A 371 -3.07 19.79 -14.87
C GLU A 371 -2.14 21.01 -14.95
N ASN A 372 -0.83 20.78 -15.15
CA ASN A 372 0.22 21.78 -15.02
C ASN A 372 0.16 22.57 -13.69
N ARG A 373 0.13 21.82 -12.58
CA ARG A 373 0.00 22.37 -11.23
C ARG A 373 1.11 21.93 -10.30
N LEU A 374 1.70 22.87 -9.58
CA LEU A 374 2.61 22.60 -8.48
C LEU A 374 1.87 22.81 -7.16
N TYR A 375 1.51 21.71 -6.51
CA TYR A 375 0.92 21.72 -5.19
C TYR A 375 1.98 21.98 -4.13
N LEU A 376 1.67 22.82 -3.14
CA LEU A 376 2.51 23.08 -1.97
C LEU A 376 1.61 23.21 -0.73
N ARG A 377 1.58 22.17 0.09
CA ARG A 377 0.68 22.03 1.25
C ARG A 377 1.44 21.58 2.51
N PRO A 378 2.32 22.43 3.06
CA PRO A 378 3.20 22.02 4.14
C PRO A 378 2.45 21.61 5.40
N ARG A 379 3.06 20.69 6.16
CA ARG A 379 2.64 20.31 7.51
C ARG A 379 3.47 20.97 8.60
N ILE A 380 4.36 21.87 8.20
CA ILE A 380 5.24 22.64 9.07
C ILE A 380 5.05 24.14 8.77
N GLY A 381 5.04 24.95 9.82
CA GLY A 381 5.00 26.40 9.69
C GLY A 381 6.38 26.99 9.41
N GLY A 382 6.40 28.21 8.88
CA GLY A 382 7.61 28.99 8.68
C GLY A 382 8.30 28.74 7.34
N ASP A 383 9.50 29.32 7.21
CA ASP A 383 10.29 29.22 6.00
C ASP A 383 10.97 27.84 5.91
N PHE A 384 10.82 27.19 4.77
CA PHE A 384 11.47 25.91 4.48
C PHE A 384 11.77 25.78 2.99
N GLN A 385 12.69 24.87 2.68
CA GLN A 385 12.96 24.43 1.32
C GLN A 385 13.07 22.91 1.32
N CYS A 386 12.55 22.28 0.28
CA CYS A 386 12.58 20.84 0.10
C CYS A 386 12.96 20.52 -1.35
N PHE A 387 13.71 19.44 -1.50
CA PHE A 387 13.98 18.84 -2.81
C PHE A 387 12.67 18.36 -3.45
N PHE A 388 12.53 18.58 -4.76
CA PHE A 388 11.50 17.95 -5.56
C PHE A 388 12.04 17.61 -6.95
N ALA A 389 11.44 16.59 -7.57
CA ALA A 389 11.77 16.12 -8.90
C ALA A 389 10.48 15.89 -9.71
N THR A 390 10.59 16.06 -11.02
CA THR A 390 9.52 15.89 -12.00
C THR A 390 10.04 15.08 -13.19
N GLY A 391 9.14 14.71 -14.11
CA GLY A 391 9.54 14.07 -15.37
C GLY A 391 10.53 14.89 -16.21
N SER A 392 10.59 16.21 -16.03
CA SER A 392 11.39 17.12 -16.86
C SER A 392 12.61 17.72 -16.15
N GLY A 393 12.82 17.45 -14.85
CA GLY A 393 13.91 18.06 -14.10
C GLY A 393 13.80 17.91 -12.58
N TYR A 394 14.64 18.66 -11.86
CA TYR A 394 14.61 18.72 -10.39
C TYR A 394 15.01 20.10 -9.87
N GLY A 395 14.61 20.38 -8.64
CA GLY A 395 14.80 21.69 -8.03
C GLY A 395 14.50 21.73 -6.55
N LEU A 396 14.33 22.96 -6.05
CA LEU A 396 13.93 23.26 -4.69
C LEU A 396 12.60 24.01 -4.70
N ALA A 397 11.67 23.63 -3.84
CA ALA A 397 10.44 24.35 -3.62
C ALA A 397 10.15 24.46 -2.13
N GLY A 398 9.35 25.45 -1.74
CA GLY A 398 9.08 25.70 -0.33
C GLY A 398 8.37 27.01 -0.08
N VAL A 399 8.49 27.50 1.14
CA VAL A 399 7.92 28.77 1.59
C VAL A 399 9.04 29.69 2.04
N ARG A 400 9.01 30.95 1.59
CA ARG A 400 9.92 32.01 2.01
C ARG A 400 9.14 33.29 2.26
N GLY A 401 9.19 33.82 3.48
CA GLY A 401 8.43 35.02 3.85
C GLY A 401 6.92 34.86 3.62
N ALA A 402 6.37 33.70 3.98
CA ALA A 402 4.96 33.31 3.78
C ALA A 402 4.49 33.23 2.31
N LYS A 403 5.42 33.26 1.34
CA LYS A 403 5.11 33.08 -0.08
C LYS A 403 5.68 31.74 -0.58
N PRO A 404 4.92 30.99 -1.40
CA PRO A 404 5.43 29.79 -2.01
C PRO A 404 6.47 30.16 -3.09
N PHE A 405 7.44 29.28 -3.31
CA PHE A 405 8.40 29.41 -4.40
C PHE A 405 8.77 28.03 -4.96
N TYR A 406 9.24 28.01 -6.20
CA TYR A 406 10.01 26.91 -6.75
C TYR A 406 11.17 27.44 -7.58
N GLU A 407 12.26 26.69 -7.62
CA GLU A 407 13.47 26.99 -8.37
C GLU A 407 13.95 25.69 -9.02
N MET A 408 13.94 25.66 -10.36
CA MET A 408 14.50 24.54 -11.11
C MET A 408 16.02 24.66 -11.15
N ILE A 409 16.73 23.63 -10.66
CA ILE A 409 18.19 23.55 -10.75
C ILE A 409 18.59 22.94 -12.10
N ARG A 410 17.84 21.93 -12.55
CA ARG A 410 18.03 21.29 -13.85
C ARG A 410 16.68 21.02 -14.49
N GLY A 411 16.60 21.25 -15.80
CA GLY A 411 15.35 21.11 -16.55
C GLY A 411 14.46 22.35 -16.42
N ALA A 412 13.21 22.23 -16.84
CA ALA A 412 12.22 23.30 -16.79
C ALA A 412 10.82 22.74 -16.57
N LEU A 413 9.95 23.56 -15.97
CA LEU A 413 8.51 23.30 -15.89
C LEU A 413 7.78 24.30 -16.80
N PRO A 414 6.62 23.93 -17.37
CA PRO A 414 5.85 24.79 -18.25
C PRO A 414 5.04 25.85 -17.48
N ASP A 415 5.73 26.66 -16.66
CA ASP A 415 5.16 27.73 -15.82
C ASP A 415 3.88 27.32 -15.07
N PRO A 416 3.98 26.39 -14.10
CA PRO A 416 2.82 25.79 -13.47
C PRO A 416 2.07 26.75 -12.55
N GLU A 417 0.76 26.55 -12.44
CA GLU A 417 -0.03 27.17 -11.37
C GLU A 417 0.41 26.62 -10.02
N ILE A 418 0.84 27.50 -9.10
CA ILE A 418 1.19 27.10 -7.73
C ILE A 418 -0.08 27.08 -6.88
N VAL A 419 -0.49 25.88 -6.47
CA VAL A 419 -1.61 25.69 -5.53
C VAL A 419 -1.04 25.63 -4.11
N PHE A 420 -1.11 26.76 -3.40
CA PHE A 420 -0.54 26.90 -2.05
C PHE A 420 -1.62 26.89 -0.96
N GLU A 421 -1.48 25.96 -0.01
CA GLU A 421 -2.29 25.92 1.22
C GLU A 421 -1.34 25.94 2.43
N PRO A 422 -1.27 27.05 3.20
CA PRO A 422 -0.37 27.14 4.34
C PRO A 422 -0.76 26.16 5.47
N ALA A 423 0.24 25.81 6.28
CA ALA A 423 0.15 24.84 7.38
C ALA A 423 -0.76 25.28 8.54
#